data_AF-C6E8K3-F1
#
_entry.id   AF-C6E8K3-F1
#
_cell.length_a   1.000
_cell.length_b   1.000
_cell.length_c   1.000
_cell.angle_alpha   90.00
_cell.angle_beta   90.00
_cell.angle_gamma   90.00
#
_symmetry.space_group_name_H-M   'P 1'
#
loop_
_entity.id
_entity.type
_entity.pdbx_description
1 polymer ?
#
loop_
_entity_poly.entity_id
_entity_poly.type
_entity_poly.pdbx_seq_one_letter_code
_entity_poly.pdbx_strand_id
1 'polypeptide(L)'
;MLTMQEIKSHYYFTDTDAKLLEELLPLAEKNCEAMVEEFYGYLLKIPETAAFLRDPGALQKLRKTHAQWFLSLFCGCYDNGYMITLQGIGQAHVRIKVSAHYVNAAMNVVRRFLIELLQANFPEIEARRKYRIAVEKILDINLDIMSTSYQEEELRKVFVSHRLESKLIHAAERFTYGLNLILVVALIVVSLSVVGLFFWDLVHVFSGSLEKGILSALGSLLILWMMIELMDNEIKTLKGGKFNILIFIGVIIVALIREILISTLRHDALETQAFLAGTLLILGIVYFLVAKSQNVNAH
;
A
#
# COMPACT_ATOMS: atom_id res chain seq x y z
N MET A 1 12.51 -1.02 -24.86
CA MET A 1 13.67 -1.73 -24.29
C MET A 1 14.88 -1.27 -25.07
N LEU A 2 15.96 -0.88 -24.41
CA LEU A 2 17.19 -0.49 -25.10
C LEU A 2 17.75 -1.68 -25.90
N THR A 3 18.30 -1.41 -27.06
CA THR A 3 19.08 -2.38 -27.85
C THR A 3 20.48 -2.55 -27.27
N MET A 4 21.15 -3.66 -27.57
CA MET A 4 22.52 -3.87 -27.12
C MET A 4 23.48 -2.79 -27.64
N GLN A 5 23.20 -2.23 -28.83
CA GLN A 5 24.00 -1.14 -29.40
C GLN A 5 23.87 0.16 -28.61
N GLU A 6 22.66 0.52 -28.17
CA GLU A 6 22.42 1.69 -27.32
C GLU A 6 23.10 1.54 -25.95
N ILE A 7 22.99 0.37 -25.33
CA ILE A 7 23.66 0.06 -24.05
C ILE A 7 25.18 0.22 -24.21
N LYS A 8 25.78 -0.39 -25.24
CA LYS A 8 27.22 -0.23 -25.53
C LYS A 8 27.61 1.24 -25.68
N SER A 9 26.80 2.03 -26.38
CA SER A 9 27.05 3.46 -26.56
C SER A 9 27.10 4.22 -25.23
N HIS A 10 26.19 3.93 -24.29
CA HIS A 10 26.16 4.60 -22.99
C HIS A 10 27.37 4.25 -22.11
N TYR A 11 27.87 3.01 -22.21
CA TYR A 11 29.06 2.54 -21.49
C TYR A 11 30.38 2.83 -22.21
N TYR A 12 30.34 3.55 -23.35
CA TYR A 12 31.50 3.74 -24.23
C TYR A 12 32.20 2.42 -24.57
N PHE A 13 31.43 1.35 -24.73
CA PHE A 13 31.91 0.02 -25.08
C PHE A 13 32.06 -0.09 -26.60
N THR A 14 33.29 -0.32 -27.04
CA THR A 14 33.70 -0.31 -28.45
C THR A 14 34.15 -1.69 -28.92
N ASP A 15 34.35 -1.86 -30.22
CA ASP A 15 34.90 -3.10 -30.79
C ASP A 15 36.32 -3.39 -30.28
N THR A 16 37.06 -2.37 -29.84
CA THR A 16 38.36 -2.54 -29.18
C THR A 16 38.21 -3.22 -27.83
N ASP A 17 37.20 -2.83 -27.03
CA ASP A 17 36.92 -3.48 -25.75
C ASP A 17 36.53 -4.95 -25.96
N ALA A 18 35.74 -5.24 -27.00
CA ALA A 18 35.35 -6.61 -27.35
C ALA A 18 36.55 -7.50 -27.69
N LYS A 19 37.50 -6.99 -28.50
CA LYS A 19 38.74 -7.71 -28.83
C LYS A 19 39.63 -7.93 -27.61
N LEU A 20 39.78 -6.93 -26.76
CA LEU A 20 40.55 -7.06 -25.51
C LEU A 20 39.96 -8.14 -24.59
N LEU A 21 38.63 -8.27 -24.55
CA LEU A 21 37.97 -9.33 -23.78
C LEU A 21 38.17 -10.71 -24.43
N GLU A 22 38.10 -10.80 -25.76
CA GLU A 22 38.40 -12.04 -26.49
C GLU A 22 39.84 -12.52 -26.25
N GLU A 23 40.82 -11.59 -26.23
CA GLU A 23 42.22 -11.88 -25.91
C GLU A 23 42.43 -12.45 -24.49
N LEU A 24 41.52 -12.12 -23.55
CA LEU A 24 41.55 -12.64 -22.19
C LEU A 24 40.91 -14.03 -22.07
N LEU A 25 40.22 -14.55 -23.10
CA LEU A 25 39.50 -15.83 -23.03
C LEU A 25 40.42 -17.00 -22.60
N PRO A 26 41.62 -17.21 -23.16
CA PRO A 26 42.49 -18.33 -22.73
C PRO A 26 42.92 -18.21 -21.26
N LEU A 27 43.13 -16.98 -20.78
CA LEU A 27 43.46 -16.72 -19.38
C LEU A 27 42.25 -17.00 -18.48
N ALA A 28 41.04 -16.62 -18.91
CA ALA A 28 39.80 -16.90 -18.19
C ALA A 28 39.50 -18.41 -18.14
N GLU A 29 39.69 -19.14 -19.25
CA GLU A 29 39.51 -20.60 -19.30
C GLU A 29 40.41 -21.32 -18.30
N LYS A 30 41.70 -20.97 -18.25
CA LYS A 30 42.67 -21.55 -17.31
C LYS A 30 42.29 -21.31 -15.84
N ASN A 31 41.58 -20.23 -15.54
CA ASN A 31 41.26 -19.79 -14.17
C ASN A 31 39.77 -19.94 -13.83
N CYS A 32 38.96 -20.52 -14.72
CA CYS A 32 37.50 -20.61 -14.56
C CYS A 32 37.11 -21.45 -13.34
N GLU A 33 37.78 -22.58 -13.12
CA GLU A 33 37.51 -23.44 -11.96
C GLU A 33 37.81 -22.73 -10.64
N ALA A 34 38.93 -22.00 -10.56
CA ALA A 34 39.29 -21.20 -9.39
C ALA A 34 38.27 -20.08 -9.12
N MET A 35 37.79 -19.41 -10.17
CA MET A 35 36.75 -18.39 -10.06
C MET A 35 35.44 -18.97 -9.50
N VAL A 36 34.99 -20.11 -10.04
CA VAL A 36 33.78 -20.79 -9.56
C VAL A 36 33.96 -21.21 -8.11
N GLU A 37 35.12 -21.73 -7.73
CA GLU A 37 35.38 -22.12 -6.34
C GLU A 37 35.29 -20.93 -5.38
N GLU A 38 35.90 -19.79 -5.73
CA GLU A 38 35.82 -18.58 -4.92
C GLU A 38 34.38 -18.05 -4.84
N PHE A 39 33.67 -18.04 -5.97
CA PHE A 39 32.29 -17.59 -6.06
C PHE A 39 31.37 -18.39 -5.13
N TYR A 40 31.46 -19.73 -5.18
CA TYR A 40 30.66 -20.58 -4.29
C TYR A 40 31.14 -20.58 -2.85
N GLY A 41 32.46 -20.45 -2.62
CA GLY A 41 33.03 -20.22 -1.30
C GLY A 41 32.48 -18.95 -0.64
N TYR A 42 32.15 -17.92 -1.42
CA TYR A 42 31.43 -16.74 -0.96
C TYR A 42 29.95 -17.02 -0.70
N LEU A 43 29.21 -17.57 -1.68
CA LEU A 43 27.77 -17.79 -1.56
C LEU A 43 27.38 -18.76 -0.43
N LEU A 44 28.22 -19.74 -0.10
CA LEU A 44 27.95 -20.68 0.98
C LEU A 44 28.18 -20.09 2.38
N LYS A 45 28.92 -18.97 2.50
CA LYS A 45 29.15 -18.29 3.79
C LYS A 45 27.97 -17.44 4.23
N ILE A 46 27.11 -17.04 3.31
CA ILE A 46 25.95 -16.20 3.57
C ILE A 46 24.71 -17.11 3.66
N PRO A 47 24.04 -17.19 4.83
CA PRO A 47 22.92 -18.10 5.04
C PRO A 47 21.81 -17.96 4.00
N GLU A 48 21.50 -16.73 3.58
CA GLU A 48 20.43 -16.41 2.64
C GLU A 48 20.73 -16.92 1.24
N THR A 49 21.98 -16.84 0.77
CA THR A 49 22.37 -17.39 -0.54
C THR A 49 22.60 -18.90 -0.45
N ALA A 50 23.15 -19.41 0.65
CA ALA A 50 23.35 -20.84 0.89
C ALA A 50 22.03 -21.63 0.91
N ALA A 51 20.93 -21.00 1.32
CA ALA A 51 19.60 -21.62 1.30
C ALA A 51 19.17 -22.10 -0.11
N PHE A 52 19.61 -21.41 -1.17
CA PHE A 52 19.33 -21.78 -2.56
C PHE A 52 20.24 -22.91 -3.08
N LEU A 53 21.27 -23.29 -2.33
CA LEU A 53 22.36 -24.19 -2.75
C LEU A 53 22.36 -25.54 -2.00
N ARG A 54 21.26 -25.89 -1.32
CA ARG A 54 21.17 -27.07 -0.45
C ARG A 54 21.14 -28.41 -1.19
N ASP A 55 20.62 -28.44 -2.42
CA ASP A 55 20.59 -29.65 -3.24
C ASP A 55 21.92 -29.85 -3.97
N PRO A 56 22.69 -30.92 -3.67
CA PRO A 56 23.97 -31.18 -4.32
C PRO A 56 23.86 -31.35 -5.85
N GLY A 57 22.74 -31.91 -6.34
CA GLY A 57 22.51 -32.10 -7.77
C GLY A 57 22.31 -30.77 -8.50
N ALA A 58 21.43 -29.92 -7.98
CA ALA A 58 21.25 -28.56 -8.49
C ALA A 58 22.53 -27.72 -8.36
N LEU A 59 23.29 -27.87 -7.27
CA LEU A 59 24.54 -27.13 -7.04
C LEU A 59 25.57 -27.39 -8.14
N GLN A 60 25.78 -28.65 -8.53
CA GLN A 60 26.74 -28.98 -9.60
C GLN A 60 26.30 -28.40 -10.94
N LYS A 61 24.99 -28.39 -11.23
CA LYS A 61 24.45 -27.76 -12.45
C LYS A 61 24.66 -26.25 -12.43
N LEU A 62 24.38 -25.59 -11.31
CA LEU A 62 24.58 -24.15 -11.16
C LEU A 62 26.07 -23.76 -11.29
N ARG A 63 26.99 -24.57 -10.76
CA ARG A 63 28.45 -24.36 -10.96
C ARG A 63 28.81 -24.31 -12.43
N LYS A 64 28.30 -25.26 -13.24
CA LYS A 64 28.50 -25.26 -14.69
C LYS A 64 27.88 -24.04 -15.36
N THR A 65 26.68 -23.63 -14.95
CA THR A 65 26.01 -22.44 -15.48
C THR A 65 26.81 -21.16 -15.20
N HIS A 66 27.30 -20.97 -13.97
CA HIS A 66 28.13 -19.81 -13.63
C HIS A 66 29.50 -19.84 -14.33
N ALA A 67 30.10 -21.02 -14.51
CA ALA A 67 31.30 -21.19 -15.32
C ALA A 67 31.08 -20.73 -16.77
N GLN A 68 29.99 -21.19 -17.39
CA GLN A 68 29.62 -20.81 -18.75
C GLN A 68 29.34 -19.31 -18.86
N TRP A 69 28.60 -18.74 -17.91
CA TRP A 69 28.37 -17.29 -17.86
C TRP A 69 29.68 -16.51 -17.73
N PHE A 70 30.60 -16.93 -16.85
CA PHE A 70 31.89 -16.28 -16.69
C PHE A 70 32.72 -16.30 -17.97
N LEU A 71 32.80 -17.44 -18.66
CA LEU A 71 33.49 -17.53 -19.95
C LEU A 71 32.81 -16.70 -21.04
N SER A 72 31.48 -16.57 -20.99
CA SER A 72 30.74 -15.72 -21.93
C SER A 72 31.08 -14.24 -21.80
N LEU A 73 31.68 -13.79 -20.69
CA LEU A 73 32.18 -12.41 -20.57
C LEU A 73 33.32 -12.12 -21.56
N PHE A 74 33.99 -13.16 -22.08
CA PHE A 74 35.18 -13.09 -22.92
C PHE A 74 34.93 -13.63 -24.34
N CYS A 75 33.67 -13.72 -24.79
CA CYS A 75 33.34 -14.31 -26.09
C CYS A 75 33.65 -13.42 -27.30
N GLY A 76 33.98 -12.13 -27.10
CA GLY A 76 34.28 -11.18 -28.18
C GLY A 76 33.07 -10.68 -28.98
N CYS A 77 31.89 -11.29 -28.84
CA CYS A 77 30.66 -10.91 -29.55
C CYS A 77 29.51 -10.63 -28.58
N TYR A 78 29.09 -9.36 -28.52
CA TYR A 78 28.06 -8.89 -27.59
C TYR A 78 26.89 -8.25 -28.34
N ASP A 79 26.01 -9.06 -28.89
CA ASP A 79 24.86 -8.62 -29.70
C ASP A 79 23.54 -8.66 -28.89
N ASN A 80 22.41 -8.49 -29.59
CA ASN A 80 21.10 -8.61 -28.94
C ASN A 80 20.83 -10.04 -28.42
N GLY A 81 21.46 -11.08 -28.98
CA GLY A 81 21.37 -12.44 -28.46
C GLY A 81 22.06 -12.57 -27.10
N TYR A 82 23.22 -11.95 -26.93
CA TYR A 82 23.89 -11.83 -25.63
C TYR A 82 23.00 -11.12 -24.60
N MET A 83 22.40 -9.99 -24.98
CA MET A 83 21.46 -9.25 -24.13
C MET A 83 20.26 -10.09 -23.70
N ILE A 84 19.62 -10.82 -24.62
CA ILE A 84 18.48 -11.70 -24.31
C ILE A 84 18.88 -12.78 -23.30
N THR A 85 20.10 -13.31 -23.42
CA THR A 85 20.63 -14.31 -22.48
C THR A 85 20.75 -13.73 -21.07
N LEU A 86 21.30 -12.51 -20.94
CA LEU A 86 21.42 -11.82 -19.65
C LEU A 86 20.06 -11.48 -19.02
N GLN A 87 19.08 -11.09 -19.84
CA GLN A 87 17.70 -10.88 -19.37
C GLN A 87 17.10 -12.18 -18.82
N GLY A 88 17.31 -13.30 -19.52
CA GLY A 88 16.89 -14.62 -19.04
C GLY A 88 17.54 -15.00 -17.70
N ILE A 89 18.83 -14.67 -17.52
CA ILE A 89 19.54 -14.86 -16.26
C ILE A 89 18.95 -13.98 -15.15
N GLY A 90 18.71 -12.69 -15.40
CA GLY A 90 18.08 -11.78 -14.42
C GLY A 90 16.69 -12.28 -14.00
N GLN A 91 15.85 -12.65 -14.96
CA GLN A 91 14.54 -13.24 -14.70
C GLN A 91 14.60 -14.55 -13.91
N ALA A 92 15.62 -15.39 -14.14
CA ALA A 92 15.81 -16.61 -13.38
C ALA A 92 16.04 -16.30 -11.89
N HIS A 93 16.88 -15.32 -11.57
CA HIS A 93 17.14 -14.90 -10.19
C HIS A 93 15.91 -14.30 -9.50
N VAL A 94 15.15 -13.45 -10.21
CA VAL A 94 13.86 -12.91 -9.74
C VAL A 94 12.87 -14.04 -9.45
N ARG A 95 12.76 -15.03 -10.36
CA ARG A 95 11.83 -16.17 -10.22
C ARG A 95 12.09 -16.99 -8.96
N ILE A 96 13.37 -17.21 -8.62
CA ILE A 96 13.75 -17.91 -7.39
C ILE A 96 13.83 -16.98 -6.17
N LYS A 97 13.45 -15.70 -6.31
CA LYS A 97 13.42 -14.68 -5.24
C LYS A 97 14.78 -14.42 -4.59
N VAL A 98 15.87 -14.54 -5.35
CA VAL A 98 17.17 -14.05 -4.89
C VAL A 98 17.10 -12.53 -4.88
N SER A 99 17.42 -11.89 -3.75
CA SER A 99 17.47 -10.42 -3.66
C SER A 99 18.51 -9.84 -4.62
N ALA A 100 18.19 -8.73 -5.30
CA ALA A 100 19.10 -7.97 -6.15
C ALA A 100 20.40 -7.59 -5.42
N HIS A 101 20.34 -7.39 -4.09
CA HIS A 101 21.50 -7.15 -3.25
C HIS A 101 22.57 -8.23 -3.41
N TYR A 102 22.17 -9.51 -3.42
CA TYR A 102 23.12 -10.62 -3.53
C TYR A 102 23.68 -10.75 -4.94
N VAL A 103 22.94 -10.35 -5.98
CA VAL A 103 23.46 -10.28 -7.36
C VAL A 103 24.58 -9.23 -7.45
N ASN A 104 24.36 -8.04 -6.87
CA ASN A 104 25.38 -6.99 -6.80
C ASN A 104 26.63 -7.45 -6.03
N ALA A 105 26.42 -8.10 -4.88
CA ALA A 105 27.53 -8.59 -4.05
C ALA A 105 28.31 -9.73 -4.72
N ALA A 106 27.60 -10.64 -5.40
CA ALA A 106 28.20 -11.71 -6.20
C ALA A 106 29.01 -11.15 -7.38
N MET A 107 28.52 -10.11 -8.05
CA MET A 107 29.26 -9.41 -9.12
C MET A 107 30.56 -8.78 -8.59
N ASN A 108 30.58 -8.28 -7.35
CA ASN A 108 31.80 -7.77 -6.73
C ASN A 108 32.86 -8.87 -6.53
N VAL A 109 32.46 -10.10 -6.20
CA VAL A 109 33.39 -11.23 -6.09
C VAL A 109 34.08 -11.50 -7.42
N VAL A 110 33.30 -11.61 -8.50
CA VAL A 110 33.83 -11.80 -9.87
C VAL A 110 34.74 -10.65 -10.27
N ARG A 111 34.36 -9.41 -9.95
CA ARG A 111 35.17 -8.22 -10.24
C ARG A 111 36.53 -8.27 -9.53
N ARG A 112 36.57 -8.58 -8.23
CA ARG A 112 37.82 -8.67 -7.47
C ARG A 112 38.72 -9.76 -8.02
N PHE A 113 38.16 -10.94 -8.28
CA PHE A 113 38.89 -12.05 -8.90
C PHE A 113 39.57 -11.63 -10.20
N LEU A 114 38.84 -10.96 -11.10
CA LEU A 114 39.40 -10.50 -12.37
C LEU A 114 40.46 -9.41 -12.20
N ILE A 115 40.28 -8.48 -11.25
CA ILE A 115 41.29 -7.45 -10.96
C ILE A 115 42.61 -8.10 -10.50
N GLU A 116 42.53 -9.06 -9.58
CA GLU A 116 43.71 -9.79 -9.08
C GLU A 116 44.36 -10.62 -10.19
N LEU A 117 43.56 -11.30 -11.01
CA LEU A 117 44.03 -12.07 -12.16
C LEU A 117 44.79 -11.19 -13.17
N LEU A 118 44.25 -10.01 -13.49
CA LEU A 118 44.90 -9.05 -14.38
C LEU A 118 46.19 -8.49 -13.76
N GLN A 119 46.19 -8.23 -12.45
CA GLN A 119 47.39 -7.77 -11.74
C GLN A 119 48.53 -8.79 -11.76
N ALA A 120 48.21 -10.08 -11.65
CA ALA A 120 49.20 -11.15 -11.66
C ALA A 120 49.80 -11.42 -13.05
N ASN A 121 49.05 -11.20 -14.12
CA ASN A 121 49.46 -11.59 -15.48
C ASN A 121 49.95 -10.42 -16.35
N PHE A 122 49.57 -9.18 -16.02
CA PHE A 122 49.95 -7.99 -16.78
C PHE A 122 50.70 -7.00 -15.86
N PRO A 123 52.04 -7.11 -15.73
CA PRO A 123 52.83 -6.23 -14.86
C PRO A 123 52.87 -4.79 -15.38
N GLU A 124 52.86 -4.60 -16.71
CA GLU A 124 52.87 -3.31 -17.37
C GLU A 124 51.54 -2.57 -17.14
N ILE A 125 51.63 -1.33 -16.65
CA ILE A 125 50.49 -0.58 -16.10
C ILE A 125 49.49 -0.20 -17.19
N GLU A 126 49.94 0.27 -18.35
CA GLU A 126 49.07 0.75 -19.41
C GLU A 126 48.34 -0.40 -20.12
N ALA A 127 49.01 -1.52 -20.36
CA ALA A 127 48.41 -2.75 -20.87
C ALA A 127 47.35 -3.28 -19.90
N ARG A 128 47.70 -3.41 -18.60
CA ARG A 128 46.75 -3.84 -17.57
C ARG A 128 45.54 -2.92 -17.48
N ARG A 129 45.75 -1.60 -17.59
CA ARG A 129 44.67 -0.60 -17.53
C ARG A 129 43.64 -0.83 -18.64
N LYS A 130 44.07 -1.13 -19.87
CA LYS A 130 43.16 -1.37 -21.01
C LYS A 130 42.25 -2.58 -20.76
N TYR A 131 42.82 -3.72 -20.34
CA TYR A 131 42.05 -4.90 -19.98
C TYR A 131 41.10 -4.66 -18.82
N ARG A 132 41.57 -3.96 -17.77
CA ARG A 132 40.73 -3.65 -16.60
C ARG A 132 39.51 -2.82 -17.01
N ILE A 133 39.67 -1.79 -17.83
CA ILE A 133 38.56 -0.95 -18.29
C ILE A 133 37.55 -1.78 -19.09
N ALA A 134 38.01 -2.64 -20.01
CA ALA A 134 37.11 -3.50 -20.78
C ALA A 134 36.33 -4.47 -19.87
N VAL A 135 37.00 -5.07 -18.88
CA VAL A 135 36.37 -5.93 -17.86
C VAL A 135 35.34 -5.17 -17.02
N GLU A 136 35.68 -3.98 -16.53
CA GLU A 136 34.75 -3.18 -15.73
C GLU A 136 33.48 -2.85 -16.53
N LYS A 137 33.62 -2.40 -17.78
CA LYS A 137 32.49 -2.10 -18.65
C LYS A 137 31.58 -3.32 -18.86
N ILE A 138 32.13 -4.49 -19.19
CA ILE A 138 31.29 -5.67 -19.47
C ILE A 138 30.59 -6.19 -18.21
N LEU A 139 31.24 -6.13 -17.04
CA LEU A 139 30.62 -6.48 -15.76
C LEU A 139 29.49 -5.51 -15.41
N ASP A 140 29.68 -4.21 -15.63
CA ASP A 140 28.65 -3.20 -15.36
C ASP A 140 27.46 -3.37 -16.32
N ILE A 141 27.70 -3.64 -17.60
CA ILE A 141 26.64 -3.95 -18.58
C ILE A 141 25.86 -5.21 -18.17
N ASN A 142 26.56 -6.26 -17.73
CA ASN A 142 25.92 -7.48 -17.23
C ASN A 142 25.00 -7.17 -16.03
N LEU A 143 25.51 -6.38 -15.08
CA LEU A 143 24.78 -6.02 -13.88
C LEU A 143 23.55 -5.16 -14.19
N ASP A 144 23.68 -4.19 -15.11
CA ASP A 144 22.60 -3.31 -15.56
C ASP A 144 21.45 -4.12 -16.19
N ILE A 145 21.77 -4.96 -17.17
CA ILE A 145 20.78 -5.78 -17.87
C ILE A 145 20.09 -6.75 -16.91
N MET A 146 20.84 -7.39 -16.01
CA MET A 146 20.26 -8.29 -15.00
C MET A 146 19.37 -7.54 -14.01
N SER A 147 19.76 -6.33 -13.58
CA SER A 147 19.03 -5.50 -12.63
C SER A 147 17.72 -4.96 -13.19
N THR A 148 17.62 -4.78 -14.51
CA THR A 148 16.39 -4.36 -15.19
C THR A 148 15.21 -5.28 -14.84
N SER A 149 15.46 -6.60 -14.75
CA SER A 149 14.41 -7.59 -14.40
C SER A 149 13.85 -7.39 -12.98
N TYR A 150 14.67 -6.89 -12.06
CA TYR A 150 14.25 -6.61 -10.68
C TYR A 150 13.40 -5.35 -10.61
N GLN A 151 13.80 -4.30 -11.33
CA GLN A 151 13.05 -3.04 -11.39
C GLN A 151 11.65 -3.26 -11.98
N GLU A 152 11.54 -4.08 -13.03
CA GLU A 152 10.25 -4.46 -13.61
C GLU A 152 9.35 -5.19 -12.60
N GLU A 153 9.90 -6.08 -11.77
CA GLU A 153 9.15 -6.79 -10.73
C GLU A 153 8.68 -5.84 -9.61
N GLU A 154 9.54 -4.93 -9.16
CA GLU A 154 9.21 -3.94 -8.13
C GLU A 154 8.13 -2.96 -8.60
N LEU A 155 8.26 -2.41 -9.81
CA LEU A 155 7.25 -1.55 -10.41
C LEU A 155 5.90 -2.28 -10.49
N ARG A 156 5.90 -3.54 -10.94
CA ARG A 156 4.68 -4.35 -11.01
C ARG A 156 4.02 -4.50 -9.63
N LYS A 157 4.79 -4.72 -8.57
CA LYS A 157 4.24 -4.82 -7.19
C LYS A 157 3.62 -3.51 -6.75
N VAL A 158 4.30 -2.39 -6.94
CA VAL A 158 3.84 -1.05 -6.54
C VAL A 158 2.55 -0.67 -7.28
N PHE A 159 2.49 -0.87 -8.60
CA PHE A 159 1.29 -0.55 -9.38
C PHE A 159 0.07 -1.41 -9.02
N VAL A 160 0.28 -2.69 -8.69
CA VAL A 160 -0.80 -3.56 -8.23
C VAL A 160 -1.33 -3.12 -6.88
N SER A 161 -0.46 -2.78 -5.92
CA SER A 161 -0.86 -2.29 -4.59
C SER A 161 -1.69 -1.02 -4.68
N HIS A 162 -1.18 -0.01 -5.40
CA HIS A 162 -1.86 1.29 -5.52
C HIS A 162 -3.22 1.17 -6.21
N ARG A 163 -3.37 0.29 -7.21
CA ARG A 163 -4.64 0.09 -7.91
C ARG A 163 -5.68 -0.59 -7.03
N LEU A 164 -5.27 -1.51 -6.16
CA LEU A 164 -6.16 -2.19 -5.21
C LEU A 164 -6.61 -1.23 -4.11
N GLU A 165 -5.69 -0.50 -3.50
CA GLU A 165 -6.00 0.51 -2.48
C GLU A 165 -6.99 1.56 -3.00
N SER A 166 -6.70 2.15 -4.16
CA SER A 166 -7.58 3.15 -4.76
C SER A 166 -8.98 2.59 -5.05
N LYS A 167 -9.09 1.38 -5.60
CA LYS A 167 -10.40 0.77 -5.87
C LYS A 167 -11.19 0.47 -4.60
N LEU A 168 -10.53 0.02 -3.54
CA LEU A 168 -11.18 -0.26 -2.25
C LEU A 168 -11.70 1.04 -1.61
N ILE A 169 -10.90 2.11 -1.64
CA ILE A 169 -11.31 3.42 -1.14
C ILE A 169 -12.54 3.94 -1.91
N HIS A 170 -12.50 3.94 -3.24
CA HIS A 170 -13.64 4.38 -4.05
C HIS A 170 -14.88 3.49 -3.92
N ALA A 171 -14.70 2.19 -3.63
CA ALA A 171 -15.82 1.28 -3.36
C ALA A 171 -16.45 1.58 -1.99
N ALA A 172 -15.63 1.81 -0.96
CA ALA A 172 -16.08 2.18 0.37
C ALA A 172 -16.81 3.53 0.37
N GLU A 173 -16.28 4.55 -0.32
CA GLU A 173 -16.94 5.86 -0.45
C GLU A 173 -18.31 5.75 -1.11
N ARG A 174 -18.42 5.02 -2.23
CA ARG A 174 -19.72 4.79 -2.90
C ARG A 174 -20.70 4.00 -2.06
N PHE A 175 -20.22 3.00 -1.32
CA PHE A 175 -21.05 2.22 -0.42
C PHE A 175 -21.59 3.08 0.73
N THR A 176 -20.73 3.86 1.37
CA THR A 176 -21.12 4.80 2.44
C THR A 176 -22.11 5.84 1.94
N TYR A 177 -21.90 6.41 0.75
CA TYR A 177 -22.85 7.34 0.12
C TYR A 177 -24.22 6.68 -0.10
N GLY A 178 -24.25 5.43 -0.57
CA GLY A 178 -25.47 4.65 -0.73
C GLY A 178 -26.23 4.43 0.58
N LEU A 179 -25.52 4.08 1.66
CA LEU A 179 -26.12 3.91 2.99
C LEU A 179 -26.75 5.21 3.51
N ASN A 180 -26.04 6.34 3.38
CA ASN A 180 -26.55 7.64 3.81
C ASN A 180 -27.79 8.06 3.01
N LEU A 181 -27.83 7.77 1.70
CA LEU A 181 -29.01 8.03 0.88
C LEU A 181 -30.22 7.23 1.36
N ILE A 182 -30.03 5.93 1.64
CA ILE A 182 -31.08 5.07 2.17
C ILE A 182 -31.58 5.60 3.53
N LEU A 183 -30.67 6.05 4.39
CA LEU A 183 -31.00 6.62 5.70
C LEU A 183 -31.85 7.89 5.56
N VAL A 184 -31.49 8.82 4.67
CA VAL A 184 -32.28 10.03 4.40
C VAL A 184 -33.68 9.68 3.90
N VAL A 185 -33.80 8.73 2.97
CA VAL A 185 -35.11 8.29 2.47
C VAL A 185 -35.96 7.70 3.59
N ALA A 186 -35.37 6.87 4.46
CA ALA A 186 -36.06 6.31 5.61
C ALA A 186 -36.53 7.40 6.58
N LEU A 187 -35.69 8.41 6.88
CA LEU A 187 -36.04 9.55 7.72
C LEU A 187 -37.20 10.37 7.13
N ILE A 188 -37.24 10.57 5.82
CA ILE A 188 -38.36 11.27 5.15
C ILE A 188 -39.67 10.51 5.34
N VAL A 189 -39.67 9.19 5.11
CA VAL A 189 -40.88 8.35 5.25
C VAL A 189 -41.41 8.36 6.68
N VAL A 190 -40.53 8.24 7.67
CA VAL A 190 -40.93 8.30 9.08
C VAL A 190 -41.42 9.71 9.44
N SER A 191 -40.76 10.77 8.96
CA SER A 191 -41.18 12.16 9.21
C SER A 191 -42.60 12.42 8.68
N LEU A 192 -42.91 11.98 7.45
CA LEU A 192 -44.26 12.06 6.89
C LEU A 192 -45.29 11.29 7.74
N SER A 193 -44.89 10.13 8.27
CA SER A 193 -45.76 9.31 9.13
C SER A 193 -46.08 10.02 10.45
N VAL A 194 -45.08 10.69 11.06
CA VAL A 194 -45.26 11.48 12.29
C VAL A 194 -46.14 12.71 12.05
N VAL A 195 -46.00 13.38 10.90
CA VAL A 195 -46.90 14.48 10.51
C VAL A 195 -48.35 14.00 10.43
N GLY A 196 -48.59 12.83 9.82
CA GLY A 196 -49.92 12.21 9.78
C GLY A 196 -50.49 11.93 11.16
N LEU A 197 -49.68 11.39 12.08
CA LEU A 197 -50.08 11.19 13.48
C LEU A 197 -50.44 12.50 14.19
N PHE A 198 -49.66 13.56 13.98
CA PHE A 198 -49.94 14.88 14.58
C PHE A 198 -51.31 15.42 14.13
N PHE A 199 -51.64 15.32 12.84
CA PHE A 199 -52.96 15.74 12.36
C PHE A 199 -54.09 14.90 12.96
N TRP A 200 -53.87 13.58 13.10
CA TRP A 200 -54.84 12.70 13.75
C TRP A 200 -55.08 13.09 15.21
N ASP A 201 -54.00 13.33 15.96
CA ASP A 201 -54.06 13.78 17.35
C ASP A 201 -54.80 15.12 17.47
N LEU A 202 -54.56 16.06 16.53
CA LEU A 202 -55.24 17.36 16.50
C LEU A 202 -56.76 17.22 16.32
N VAL A 203 -57.20 16.35 15.40
CA VAL A 203 -58.63 16.06 15.20
C VAL A 203 -59.23 15.42 16.45
N HIS A 204 -58.49 14.52 17.10
CA HIS A 204 -58.95 13.84 18.31
C HIS A 204 -59.18 14.80 19.48
N VAL A 205 -58.33 15.82 19.65
CA VAL A 205 -58.48 16.91 20.65
C VAL A 205 -59.83 17.61 20.55
N PHE A 206 -60.32 17.85 19.34
CA PHE A 206 -61.62 18.49 19.12
C PHE A 206 -62.82 17.57 19.45
N SER A 207 -62.59 16.26 19.55
CA SER A 207 -63.63 15.25 19.80
C SER A 207 -63.67 14.70 21.24
N GLY A 208 -62.65 14.94 22.07
CA GLY A 208 -62.60 14.46 23.46
C GLY A 208 -61.32 14.83 24.24
N SER A 209 -61.41 14.74 25.58
CA SER A 209 -60.37 15.02 26.62
C SER A 209 -59.19 15.91 26.19
N LEU A 210 -59.36 17.22 26.37
CA LEU A 210 -58.41 18.28 26.00
C LEU A 210 -56.97 18.03 26.48
N GLU A 211 -56.81 17.56 27.72
CA GLU A 211 -55.50 17.37 28.36
C GLU A 211 -54.65 16.29 27.69
N LYS A 212 -55.24 15.14 27.36
CA LYS A 212 -54.53 14.02 26.72
C LYS A 212 -54.16 14.33 25.28
N GLY A 213 -55.02 15.04 24.55
CA GLY A 213 -54.79 15.40 23.17
C GLY A 213 -53.66 16.42 23.01
N ILE A 214 -53.59 17.43 23.88
CA ILE A 214 -52.50 18.43 23.88
C ILE A 214 -51.14 17.75 24.16
N LEU A 215 -51.10 16.80 25.10
CA LEU A 215 -49.89 16.07 25.43
C LEU A 215 -49.38 15.19 24.27
N SER A 216 -50.28 14.51 23.56
CA SER A 216 -49.92 13.70 22.39
C SER A 216 -49.38 14.58 21.24
N ALA A 217 -50.05 15.70 20.97
CA ALA A 217 -49.66 16.66 19.94
C ALA A 217 -48.28 17.31 20.23
N LEU A 218 -48.01 17.67 21.49
CA LEU A 218 -46.69 18.18 21.90
C LEU A 218 -45.61 17.10 21.72
N GLY A 219 -45.93 15.86 22.08
CA GLY A 219 -45.02 14.72 21.95
C GLY A 219 -44.66 14.37 20.50
N SER A 220 -45.62 14.47 19.56
CA SER A 220 -45.37 14.27 18.13
C SER A 220 -44.62 15.45 17.51
N LEU A 221 -44.83 16.68 17.99
CA LEU A 221 -44.08 17.87 17.55
C LEU A 221 -42.60 17.81 17.93
N LEU A 222 -42.27 17.33 19.14
CA LEU A 222 -40.88 17.09 19.55
C LEU A 222 -40.19 15.99 18.73
N ILE A 223 -40.92 14.93 18.39
CA ILE A 223 -40.41 13.88 17.48
C ILE A 223 -40.17 14.46 16.09
N LEU A 224 -41.10 15.27 15.57
CA LEU A 224 -40.95 15.91 14.28
C LEU A 224 -39.71 16.82 14.25
N TRP A 225 -39.48 17.59 15.31
CA TRP A 225 -38.27 18.41 15.43
C TRP A 225 -36.99 17.56 15.40
N MET A 226 -36.95 16.44 16.13
CA MET A 226 -35.80 15.51 16.10
C MET A 226 -35.57 14.93 14.69
N MET A 227 -36.64 14.59 13.97
CA MET A 227 -36.54 14.08 12.60
C MET A 227 -35.99 15.12 11.63
N ILE A 228 -36.39 16.38 11.78
CA ILE A 228 -35.86 17.50 10.98
C ILE A 228 -34.37 17.70 11.25
N GLU A 229 -33.96 17.71 12.52
CA GLU A 229 -32.56 17.89 12.93
C GLU A 229 -31.65 16.75 12.41
N LEU A 230 -32.10 15.49 12.55
CA LEU A 230 -31.40 14.33 12.01
C LEU A 230 -31.30 14.37 10.48
N MET A 231 -32.38 14.73 9.80
CA MET A 231 -32.41 14.82 8.35
C MET A 231 -31.48 15.93 7.81
N ASP A 232 -31.46 17.10 8.45
CA ASP A 232 -30.54 18.18 8.05
C ASP A 232 -29.06 17.76 8.22
N ASN A 233 -28.75 17.02 9.28
CA ASN A 233 -27.42 16.45 9.48
C ASN A 233 -27.04 15.43 8.40
N GLU A 234 -27.95 14.51 8.06
CA GLU A 234 -27.69 13.52 7.01
C GLU A 234 -27.55 14.17 5.62
N ILE A 235 -28.33 15.21 5.33
CA ILE A 235 -28.18 16.01 4.09
C ILE A 235 -26.82 16.72 4.05
N LYS A 236 -26.37 17.30 5.17
CA LYS A 236 -25.03 17.90 5.29
C LYS A 236 -23.93 16.88 5.06
N THR A 237 -24.09 15.68 5.62
CA THR A 237 -23.16 14.56 5.43
C THR A 237 -23.10 14.11 3.96
N LEU A 238 -24.26 14.04 3.27
CA LEU A 238 -24.32 13.74 1.83
C LEU A 238 -23.65 14.81 0.95
N LYS A 239 -23.62 16.07 1.39
CA LYS A 239 -22.95 17.19 0.70
C LYS A 239 -21.44 17.26 1.00
N GLY A 240 -20.86 16.28 1.68
CA GLY A 240 -19.43 16.23 2.02
C GLY A 240 -19.08 16.91 3.35
N GLY A 241 -20.08 17.22 4.19
CA GLY A 241 -19.87 17.71 5.55
C GLY A 241 -19.31 16.63 6.48
N LYS A 242 -18.67 17.04 7.58
CA LYS A 242 -18.19 16.13 8.63
C LYS A 242 -19.36 15.64 9.48
N PHE A 243 -19.29 14.37 9.92
CA PHE A 243 -20.25 13.79 10.86
C PHE A 243 -20.22 14.52 12.20
N ASN A 244 -21.33 15.18 12.58
CA ASN A 244 -21.41 15.94 13.82
C ASN A 244 -22.08 15.14 14.95
N ILE A 245 -21.27 14.57 15.84
CA ILE A 245 -21.72 13.79 17.00
C ILE A 245 -22.62 14.62 17.94
N LEU A 246 -22.47 15.95 17.97
CA LEU A 246 -23.28 16.82 18.84
C LEU A 246 -24.78 16.74 18.54
N ILE A 247 -25.14 16.51 17.28
CA ILE A 247 -26.54 16.45 16.86
C ILE A 247 -27.22 15.21 17.46
N PHE A 248 -26.53 14.07 17.50
CA PHE A 248 -27.04 12.86 18.12
C PHE A 248 -27.24 13.02 19.64
N ILE A 249 -26.29 13.68 20.31
CA ILE A 249 -26.41 13.99 21.75
C ILE A 249 -27.59 14.95 21.99
N GLY A 250 -27.76 15.96 21.14
CA GLY A 250 -28.88 16.90 21.19
C GLY A 250 -30.24 16.21 21.03
N VAL A 251 -30.36 15.27 20.08
CA VAL A 251 -31.57 14.47 19.87
C VAL A 251 -31.90 13.63 21.11
N ILE A 252 -30.90 12.99 21.73
CA ILE A 252 -31.09 12.22 22.97
C ILE A 252 -31.57 13.12 24.12
N ILE A 253 -30.98 14.31 24.26
CA ILE A 253 -31.40 15.31 25.26
C ILE A 253 -32.86 15.69 25.05
N VAL A 254 -33.28 15.98 23.82
CA VAL A 254 -34.68 16.34 23.52
C VAL A 254 -35.64 15.18 23.74
N ALA A 255 -35.23 13.95 23.41
CA ALA A 255 -36.00 12.74 23.72
C ALA A 255 -36.21 12.57 25.24
N LEU A 256 -35.18 12.82 26.06
CA LEU A 256 -35.29 12.77 27.52
C LEU A 256 -36.16 13.91 28.07
N ILE A 257 -36.05 15.13 27.53
CA ILE A 257 -36.92 16.25 27.92
C ILE A 257 -38.39 15.90 27.66
N ARG A 258 -38.69 15.29 26.49
CA ARG A 258 -40.03 14.79 26.17
C ARG A 258 -40.51 13.77 27.20
N GLU A 259 -39.67 12.81 27.56
CA GLU A 259 -40.00 11.75 28.52
C GLU A 259 -40.24 12.30 29.94
N ILE A 260 -39.42 13.24 30.39
CA ILE A 260 -39.60 13.94 31.67
C ILE A 260 -40.92 14.72 31.69
N LEU A 261 -41.24 15.42 30.60
CA LEU A 261 -42.47 16.22 30.52
C LEU A 261 -43.72 15.34 30.57
N ILE A 262 -43.73 14.22 29.83
CA ILE A 262 -44.84 13.26 29.85
C ILE A 262 -44.97 12.60 31.24
N SER A 263 -43.86 12.19 31.85
CA SER A 263 -43.86 11.50 33.14
C SER A 263 -44.29 12.41 34.30
N THR A 264 -43.89 13.68 34.26
CA THR A 264 -44.29 14.69 35.26
C THR A 264 -45.80 14.92 35.23
N LEU A 265 -46.38 15.00 34.04
CA LEU A 265 -47.82 15.25 33.86
C LEU A 265 -48.68 14.02 34.16
N ARG A 266 -48.13 12.80 34.03
CA ARG A 266 -48.80 11.54 34.41
C ARG A 266 -48.74 11.22 35.91
N HIS A 267 -48.08 12.05 36.73
CA HIS A 267 -47.88 11.84 38.17
C HIS A 267 -47.19 10.49 38.49
N ASP A 268 -46.19 10.11 37.69
CA ASP A 268 -45.39 8.91 37.96
C ASP A 268 -44.54 9.08 39.25
N ALA A 269 -43.99 7.97 39.76
CA ALA A 269 -43.25 7.93 41.02
C ALA A 269 -42.04 8.90 41.04
N LEU A 270 -41.80 9.53 42.20
CA LEU A 270 -40.70 10.50 42.43
C LEU A 270 -39.31 9.92 42.12
N GLU A 271 -39.11 8.61 42.31
CA GLU A 271 -37.84 7.94 41.99
C GLU A 271 -37.54 7.97 40.47
N THR A 272 -38.57 7.81 39.63
CA THR A 272 -38.42 7.83 38.17
C THR A 272 -38.06 9.23 37.65
N GLN A 273 -38.68 10.27 38.23
CA GLN A 273 -38.38 11.66 37.88
C GLN A 273 -36.96 12.08 38.30
N ALA A 274 -36.52 11.66 39.49
CA ALA A 274 -35.16 11.94 39.97
C ALA A 274 -34.08 11.27 39.10
N PHE A 275 -34.33 10.03 38.66
CA PHE A 275 -33.43 9.31 37.75
C PHE A 275 -33.29 10.02 36.40
N LEU A 276 -34.43 10.35 35.75
CA LEU A 276 -34.42 11.03 34.45
C LEU A 276 -33.74 12.41 34.50
N ALA A 277 -33.96 13.18 35.57
CA ALA A 277 -33.30 14.47 35.78
C ALA A 277 -31.77 14.30 35.95
N GLY A 278 -31.33 13.27 36.67
CA GLY A 278 -29.92 12.93 36.81
C GLY A 278 -29.26 12.56 35.48
N THR A 279 -29.92 11.73 34.67
CA THR A 279 -29.44 11.35 33.32
C THR A 279 -29.35 12.55 32.38
N LEU A 280 -30.33 13.45 32.41
CA LEU A 280 -30.31 14.69 31.62
C LEU A 280 -29.10 15.58 31.98
N LEU A 281 -28.78 15.71 33.27
CA LEU A 281 -27.65 16.50 33.74
C LEU A 281 -26.32 15.92 33.24
N ILE A 282 -26.15 14.59 33.30
CA ILE A 282 -24.97 13.90 32.78
C ILE A 282 -24.82 14.14 31.27
N LEU A 283 -25.90 13.97 30.50
CA LEU A 283 -25.89 14.23 29.05
C LEU A 283 -25.60 15.69 28.72
N GLY A 284 -26.07 16.64 29.52
CA GLY A 284 -25.73 18.05 29.38
C GLY A 284 -24.23 18.33 29.57
N ILE A 285 -23.60 17.67 30.56
CA ILE A 285 -22.15 17.75 30.77
C ILE A 285 -21.39 17.14 29.58
N VAL A 286 -21.82 15.97 29.11
CA VAL A 286 -21.22 15.31 27.93
C VAL A 286 -21.34 16.20 26.69
N TYR A 287 -22.51 16.79 26.46
CA TYR A 287 -22.72 17.75 25.36
C TYR A 287 -21.74 18.92 25.44
N PHE A 288 -21.58 19.53 26.62
CA PHE A 288 -20.65 20.63 26.84
C PHE A 288 -19.19 20.25 26.58
N LEU A 289 -18.76 19.07 27.07
CA LEU A 289 -17.40 18.58 26.88
C LEU A 289 -17.08 18.29 25.40
N VAL A 290 -18.02 17.65 24.68
CA VAL A 290 -17.86 17.37 23.25
C VAL A 290 -17.86 18.68 22.44
N ALA A 291 -18.73 19.64 22.79
CA ALA A 291 -18.78 20.93 22.11
C ALA A 291 -17.48 21.74 22.28
N LYS A 292 -16.92 21.71 23.50
CA LYS A 292 -15.62 22.32 23.78
C LYS A 292 -14.49 21.65 23.00
N SER A 293 -14.48 20.33 22.91
CA SER A 293 -13.45 19.58 22.17
C SER A 293 -13.49 19.82 20.66
N GLN A 294 -14.69 19.94 20.07
CA GLN A 294 -14.82 20.20 18.63
C GLN A 294 -14.41 21.63 18.24
N ASN A 295 -14.64 22.62 19.12
CA ASN A 295 -14.21 24.00 18.88
C ASN A 295 -12.69 24.21 18.98
N VAL A 296 -11.97 23.38 19.74
CA VAL A 296 -10.50 23.46 19.86
C VAL A 296 -9.79 22.95 18.60
N ASN A 297 -10.40 22.06 17.82
CA ASN A 297 -9.85 21.51 16.57
C ASN A 297 -10.24 22.32 15.31
N ALA A 298 -10.85 23.50 15.47
CA ALA A 298 -11.27 24.39 14.38
C ALA A 298 -10.32 25.57 14.14
N HIS A 299 -9.18 25.61 14.84
CA HIS A 299 -8.04 26.51 14.60
C HIS A 299 -6.82 25.69 14.20
#